data_AF-A0A2V9CHS0-F1
#
_entry.id   AF-A0A2V9CHS0-F1
#
_cell.length_a   1.000
_cell.length_b   1.000
_cell.length_c   1.000
_cell.angle_alpha   90.00
_cell.angle_beta   90.00
_cell.angle_gamma   90.00
#
_symmetry.space_group_name_H-M   'P 1'
#
loop_
_entity.id
_entity.type
_entity.pdbx_description
1 polymer ?
#
loop_
_entity_poly.entity_id
_entity_poly.type
_entity_poly.pdbx_seq_one_letter_code
_entity_poly.pdbx_strand_id
1 'polypeptide(L)'
;MRFLVKTRLCIFLLTLALFASSSSSGRESQTRPRAPFPFAYVQNDCGPADGPALTFRFTLKESKCGNYEEPFMVISIIENLPTFAPQDYPIRSGSMVLARRCLRPGQCEAVTSGILHLAKFSKGKIASGEYELHFRDGSIEKGSFDAVWCVMTLICR
;
A
#
# COMPACT_ATOMS: atom_id res chain seq x y z
N MET A 1 29.75 55.65 45.76
CA MET A 1 31.17 55.47 46.14
C MET A 1 31.51 53.98 45.94
N ARG A 2 32.05 53.60 44.78
CA ARG A 2 33.47 53.29 44.50
C ARG A 2 34.07 52.13 45.33
N PHE A 3 34.02 50.95 44.71
CA PHE A 3 34.90 49.76 44.69
C PHE A 3 36.21 49.72 45.50
N LEU A 4 36.52 48.52 46.03
CA LEU A 4 37.86 47.88 46.07
C LEU A 4 37.73 46.40 46.50
N VAL A 5 37.56 45.46 45.58
CA VAL A 5 38.56 44.48 45.07
C VAL A 5 39.60 44.03 46.10
N LYS A 6 39.58 42.73 46.44
CA LYS A 6 40.80 41.98 46.76
C LYS A 6 40.70 40.53 46.34
N THR A 7 41.34 40.27 45.21
CA THR A 7 41.67 38.98 44.62
C THR A 7 42.45 38.10 45.60
N ARG A 8 42.06 36.82 45.78
CA ARG A 8 43.00 35.71 45.99
C ARG A 8 42.46 34.39 45.44
N LEU A 9 43.07 34.04 44.32
CA LEU A 9 43.31 32.73 43.73
C LEU A 9 43.33 31.56 44.75
N CYS A 10 42.52 30.52 44.55
CA CYS A 10 42.82 29.16 45.00
C CYS A 10 42.03 28.09 44.21
N ILE A 11 42.78 27.44 43.32
CA ILE A 11 42.89 25.98 43.20
C ILE A 11 41.65 25.22 42.66
N PHE A 12 41.80 24.88 41.38
CA PHE A 12 41.27 23.72 40.64
C PHE A 12 40.97 22.47 41.49
N LEU A 13 39.84 21.81 41.18
CA LEU A 13 39.63 20.35 41.08
C LEU A 13 38.17 20.10 40.65
N LEU A 14 37.87 20.04 39.34
CA LEU A 14 37.71 18.80 38.55
C LEU A 14 36.85 17.72 39.24
N THR A 15 35.56 17.66 38.88
CA THR A 15 34.89 16.46 38.32
C THR A 15 33.49 16.83 37.83
N LEU A 16 33.35 17.12 36.54
CA LEU A 16 32.06 17.14 35.85
C LEU A 16 31.63 15.68 35.61
N ALA A 17 30.57 15.22 36.26
CA ALA A 17 29.89 13.98 35.90
C ALA A 17 29.05 14.23 34.64
N LEU A 18 29.62 13.92 33.46
CA LEU A 18 28.90 13.84 32.20
C LEU A 18 28.08 12.54 32.18
N PHE A 19 26.80 12.62 32.54
CA PHE A 19 25.82 11.60 32.17
C PHE A 19 25.59 11.69 30.65
N ALA A 20 26.35 10.90 29.90
CA ALA A 20 26.08 10.63 28.50
C ALA A 20 24.85 9.72 28.43
N SER A 21 23.66 10.34 28.41
CA SER A 21 22.42 9.67 28.05
C SER A 21 22.50 9.30 26.56
N SER A 22 22.92 8.07 26.28
CA SER A 22 22.89 7.48 24.95
C SER A 22 21.44 7.37 24.48
N SER A 23 20.89 8.46 23.94
CA SER A 23 19.68 8.42 23.13
C SER A 23 20.00 7.66 21.87
N SER A 24 19.78 6.35 21.90
CA SER A 24 19.67 5.50 20.71
C SER A 24 18.50 6.04 19.88
N SER A 25 18.81 7.02 19.03
CA SER A 25 17.89 7.47 17.99
C SER A 25 17.80 6.31 17.01
N GLY A 26 16.83 5.42 17.25
CA GLY A 26 16.42 4.44 16.27
C GLY A 26 16.09 5.18 14.99
N ARG A 27 16.96 5.04 13.98
CA ARG A 27 16.64 5.47 12.63
C ARG A 27 15.45 4.62 12.20
N GLU A 28 14.24 5.15 12.31
CA GLU A 28 13.15 4.72 11.45
C GLU A 28 13.67 4.83 10.02
N SER A 29 13.94 3.68 9.43
CA SER A 29 14.21 3.57 8.01
C SER A 29 12.97 4.09 7.31
N GLN A 30 12.99 5.36 6.92
CA GLN A 30 12.00 5.94 6.03
C GLN A 30 12.12 5.19 4.70
N THR A 31 11.37 4.10 4.57
CA THR A 31 11.03 3.50 3.30
C THR A 31 10.46 4.63 2.46
N ARG A 32 11.19 5.07 1.42
CA ARG A 32 10.67 6.04 0.45
C ARG A 32 9.25 5.58 0.10
N PRO A 33 8.22 6.44 0.24
CA PRO A 33 6.89 6.11 -0.23
C PRO A 33 7.02 5.74 -1.70
N ARG A 34 6.81 4.47 -2.01
CA ARG A 34 6.73 4.03 -3.40
C ARG A 34 5.51 4.74 -3.96
N ALA A 35 5.68 5.42 -5.10
CA ALA A 35 4.60 6.21 -5.67
C ALA A 35 3.37 5.28 -5.87
N PRO A 36 2.24 5.59 -5.23
CA PRO A 36 1.06 4.73 -5.31
C PRO A 36 0.63 4.64 -6.77
N PHE A 37 0.12 3.50 -7.21
CA PHE A 37 -0.50 3.34 -8.52
C PHE A 37 -1.74 4.24 -8.61
N PRO A 38 -1.68 5.43 -9.26
CA PRO A 38 -2.71 6.45 -9.05
C PRO A 38 -3.93 6.27 -9.95
N PHE A 39 -3.87 5.39 -10.94
CA PHE A 39 -4.97 5.08 -11.83
C PHE A 39 -5.53 3.70 -11.48
N ALA A 40 -6.84 3.59 -11.34
CA ALA A 40 -7.53 2.36 -11.01
C ALA A 40 -8.63 2.04 -12.04
N TYR A 41 -8.76 0.76 -12.36
CA TYR A 41 -9.72 0.22 -13.30
C TYR A 41 -10.38 -1.01 -12.70
N VAL A 42 -11.67 -1.17 -12.94
CA VAL A 42 -12.42 -2.35 -12.49
C VAL A 42 -13.15 -2.98 -13.67
N GLN A 43 -13.11 -4.30 -13.77
CA GLN A 43 -13.78 -5.05 -14.82
C GLN A 43 -14.26 -6.40 -14.33
N ASN A 44 -15.31 -6.92 -14.97
CA ASN A 44 -15.62 -8.34 -14.86
C ASN A 44 -14.50 -9.13 -15.54
N ASP A 45 -14.13 -10.26 -14.94
CA ASP A 45 -13.07 -11.14 -15.39
C ASP A 45 -13.46 -12.60 -15.12
N CYS A 46 -12.60 -13.56 -15.49
CA CYS A 46 -12.77 -14.96 -15.15
C CYS A 46 -11.69 -15.41 -14.16
N GLY A 47 -12.12 -16.13 -13.13
CA GLY A 47 -11.23 -16.74 -12.16
C GLY A 47 -10.55 -18.01 -12.70
N PRO A 48 -9.65 -18.64 -11.93
CA PRO A 48 -8.90 -19.81 -12.37
C PRO A 48 -9.72 -21.05 -12.72
N ALA A 49 -10.95 -21.16 -12.18
CA ALA A 49 -11.89 -22.24 -12.46
C ALA A 49 -13.00 -21.79 -13.42
N ASP A 50 -12.72 -20.78 -14.24
CA ASP A 50 -13.67 -20.17 -15.18
C ASP A 50 -14.97 -19.66 -14.53
N GLY A 51 -14.93 -19.40 -13.22
CA GLY A 51 -15.98 -18.71 -12.50
C GLY A 51 -15.93 -17.19 -12.71
N PRO A 52 -17.02 -16.45 -12.44
CA PRO A 52 -17.02 -15.00 -12.56
C PRO A 52 -16.08 -14.38 -11.52
N ALA A 53 -15.28 -13.41 -11.95
CA ALA A 53 -14.40 -12.63 -11.10
C ALA A 53 -14.62 -11.13 -11.29
N LEU A 54 -14.20 -10.35 -10.30
CA LEU A 54 -14.08 -8.90 -10.40
C LEU A 54 -12.62 -8.53 -10.21
N THR A 55 -12.01 -7.95 -11.25
CA THR A 55 -10.60 -7.59 -11.26
C THR A 55 -10.46 -6.08 -11.16
N PHE A 56 -9.75 -5.63 -10.12
CA PHE A 56 -9.23 -4.29 -9.95
C PHE A 56 -7.80 -4.25 -10.44
N ARG A 57 -7.47 -3.28 -11.27
CA ARG A 57 -6.12 -3.06 -11.77
C ARG A 57 -5.69 -1.64 -11.50
N PHE A 58 -4.47 -1.50 -11.03
CA PHE A 58 -3.88 -0.22 -10.68
C PHE A 58 -2.60 -0.03 -11.50
N THR A 59 -2.47 1.11 -12.18
CA THR A 59 -1.34 1.39 -13.08
C THR A 59 -0.64 2.68 -12.66
N LEU A 60 0.66 2.81 -12.98
CA LEU A 60 1.40 4.06 -12.74
C LEU A 60 1.07 5.16 -13.75
N LYS A 61 0.64 4.78 -14.95
CA LYS A 61 0.26 5.67 -16.03
C LYS A 61 -1.17 5.41 -16.44
N GLU A 62 -1.85 6.46 -16.87
CA GLU A 62 -3.16 6.33 -17.48
C GLU A 62 -3.10 5.34 -18.64
N SER A 63 -4.07 4.44 -18.68
CA SER A 63 -4.16 3.32 -19.61
C SER A 63 -5.57 3.23 -20.18
N LYS A 64 -5.71 2.61 -21.34
CA LYS A 64 -7.02 2.25 -21.87
C LYS A 64 -7.45 0.94 -21.24
N CYS A 65 -8.75 0.79 -20.95
CA CYS A 65 -9.32 -0.46 -20.49
C CYS A 65 -8.85 -1.65 -21.34
N GLY A 66 -8.40 -2.71 -20.69
CA GLY A 66 -7.86 -3.92 -21.33
C GLY A 66 -6.43 -3.81 -21.86
N ASN A 67 -5.83 -2.62 -21.89
CA ASN A 67 -4.47 -2.37 -22.41
C ASN A 67 -3.63 -1.73 -21.32
N TYR A 68 -2.93 -2.56 -20.54
CA TYR A 68 -2.17 -2.12 -19.37
C TYR A 68 -0.71 -2.55 -19.50
N GLU A 69 0.21 -1.62 -19.30
CA GLU A 69 1.65 -1.87 -19.33
C GLU A 69 2.20 -1.96 -17.91
N GLU A 70 3.22 -2.80 -17.68
CA GLU A 70 3.96 -2.75 -16.43
C GLU A 70 4.63 -1.37 -16.24
N PRO A 71 4.73 -0.90 -14.98
CA PRO A 71 4.32 -1.57 -13.76
C PRO A 71 2.83 -1.41 -13.44
N PHE A 72 2.22 -2.49 -12.95
CA PHE A 72 0.84 -2.50 -12.48
C PHE A 72 0.65 -3.40 -11.25
N MET A 73 -0.47 -3.23 -10.57
CA MET A 73 -0.97 -4.11 -9.51
C MET A 73 -2.35 -4.63 -9.88
N VAL A 74 -2.67 -5.84 -9.44
CA VAL A 74 -3.97 -6.48 -9.65
C VAL A 74 -4.49 -7.01 -8.32
N ILE A 75 -5.77 -6.78 -8.06
CA ILE A 75 -6.54 -7.44 -7.00
C ILE A 75 -7.79 -8.04 -7.65
N SER A 76 -7.99 -9.34 -7.55
CA SER A 76 -9.12 -10.06 -8.14
C SER A 76 -9.94 -10.77 -7.05
N ILE A 77 -11.24 -10.51 -7.03
CA ILE A 77 -12.22 -11.21 -6.20
C ILE A 77 -12.83 -12.32 -7.06
N ILE A 78 -12.63 -13.58 -6.69
CA ILE A 78 -13.05 -14.75 -7.49
C ILE A 78 -14.29 -15.46 -6.94
N GLU A 79 -14.68 -15.19 -5.70
CA GLU A 79 -15.95 -15.62 -5.10
C GLU A 79 -16.49 -14.54 -4.16
N ASN A 80 -17.76 -14.66 -3.76
CA ASN A 80 -18.43 -13.67 -2.91
C ASN A 80 -18.31 -12.24 -3.48
N LEU A 81 -18.53 -12.14 -4.79
CA LEU A 81 -18.45 -10.90 -5.53
C LEU A 81 -19.29 -9.82 -4.83
N PRO A 82 -18.79 -8.58 -4.80
CA PRO A 82 -19.48 -7.50 -4.10
C PRO A 82 -20.90 -7.31 -4.67
N THR A 83 -21.86 -7.23 -3.77
CA THR A 83 -23.26 -6.89 -4.07
C THR A 83 -23.66 -5.57 -3.42
N PHE A 84 -22.97 -5.16 -2.36
CA PHE A 84 -23.13 -3.90 -1.66
C PHE A 84 -21.77 -3.39 -1.13
N ALA A 85 -21.76 -2.15 -0.65
CA ALA A 85 -20.66 -1.54 0.09
C ALA A 85 -21.25 -0.72 1.26
N PRO A 86 -20.49 -0.48 2.34
CA PRO A 86 -19.08 -0.83 2.52
C PRO A 86 -18.85 -2.33 2.78
N GLN A 87 -17.71 -2.86 2.33
CA GLN A 87 -17.34 -4.27 2.56
C GLN A 87 -15.82 -4.48 2.53
N ASP A 88 -15.34 -5.33 3.44
CA ASP A 88 -13.94 -5.74 3.52
C ASP A 88 -13.67 -7.09 2.85
N TYR A 89 -12.55 -7.15 2.13
CA TYR A 89 -12.06 -8.31 1.40
C TYR A 89 -10.65 -8.65 1.90
N PRO A 90 -10.52 -9.53 2.91
CA PRO A 90 -9.22 -9.93 3.41
C PRO A 90 -8.48 -10.78 2.37
N ILE A 91 -7.21 -10.46 2.18
CA ILE A 91 -6.29 -11.15 1.27
C ILE A 91 -5.35 -12.00 2.13
N ARG A 92 -5.34 -13.31 1.88
CA ARG A 92 -4.46 -14.27 2.56
C ARG A 92 -4.34 -15.55 1.75
N SER A 93 -3.39 -16.41 2.09
CA SER A 93 -3.33 -17.74 1.48
C SER A 93 -4.66 -18.48 1.65
N GLY A 94 -5.20 -19.01 0.55
CA GLY A 94 -6.49 -19.70 0.51
C GLY A 94 -7.72 -18.80 0.53
N SER A 95 -7.60 -17.47 0.48
CA SER A 95 -8.75 -16.59 0.28
C SER A 95 -9.21 -16.57 -1.17
N MET A 96 -10.47 -16.21 -1.37
CA MET A 96 -11.08 -15.97 -2.68
C MET A 96 -10.79 -14.57 -3.23
N VAL A 97 -9.74 -13.95 -2.71
CA VAL A 97 -9.19 -12.67 -3.16
C VAL A 97 -7.72 -12.91 -3.44
N LEU A 98 -7.31 -12.67 -4.68
CA LEU A 98 -5.93 -12.84 -5.13
C LEU A 98 -5.37 -11.46 -5.46
N ALA A 99 -4.13 -11.21 -5.05
CA ALA A 99 -3.47 -9.95 -5.39
C ALA A 99 -2.01 -10.16 -5.76
N ARG A 100 -1.52 -9.35 -6.69
CA ARG A 100 -0.13 -9.37 -7.15
C ARG A 100 0.30 -8.00 -7.67
N ARG A 101 1.61 -7.73 -7.64
CA ARG A 101 2.23 -6.60 -8.33
C ARG A 101 3.18 -7.10 -9.41
N CYS A 102 3.21 -6.45 -10.56
CA CYS A 102 4.13 -6.72 -11.65
C CYS A 102 4.92 -5.44 -11.90
N LEU A 103 6.18 -5.41 -11.47
CA LEU A 103 7.02 -4.21 -11.53
C LEU A 103 7.94 -4.19 -12.75
N ARG A 104 8.16 -5.36 -13.36
CA ARG A 104 8.96 -5.55 -14.57
C ARG A 104 8.23 -6.59 -15.44
N PRO A 105 8.44 -6.56 -16.78
CA PRO A 105 7.83 -7.52 -17.68
C PRO A 105 8.05 -8.97 -17.24
N GLY A 106 6.97 -9.72 -17.10
CA GLY A 106 7.00 -11.13 -16.69
C GLY A 106 7.40 -11.39 -15.23
N GLN A 107 7.72 -10.37 -14.45
CA GLN A 107 8.11 -10.51 -13.03
C GLN A 107 7.01 -9.97 -12.13
N CYS A 108 6.14 -10.90 -11.71
CA CYS A 108 5.06 -10.62 -10.80
C CYS A 108 5.28 -11.28 -9.44
N GLU A 109 5.01 -10.53 -8.39
CA GLU A 109 5.08 -10.98 -7.00
C GLU A 109 3.66 -11.02 -6.42
N ALA A 110 3.30 -12.15 -5.81
CA ALA A 110 2.03 -12.32 -5.12
C ALA A 110 2.06 -11.62 -3.75
N VAL A 111 0.90 -11.07 -3.36
CA VAL A 111 0.66 -10.55 -2.02
C VAL A 111 0.56 -11.71 -1.03
N THR A 112 1.17 -11.57 0.15
CA THR A 112 1.12 -12.57 1.21
C THR A 112 -0.08 -12.38 2.15
N SER A 113 -0.41 -11.12 2.43
CA SER A 113 -1.57 -10.73 3.24
C SER A 113 -2.02 -9.32 2.94
N GLY A 114 -3.25 -8.96 3.28
CA GLY A 114 -3.74 -7.60 3.10
C GLY A 114 -5.24 -7.49 3.25
N ILE A 115 -5.76 -6.32 2.88
CA ILE A 115 -7.18 -6.02 2.87
C ILE A 115 -7.48 -5.10 1.70
N LEU A 116 -8.59 -5.38 1.02
CA LEU A 116 -9.26 -4.44 0.14
C LEU A 116 -10.55 -4.00 0.84
N HIS A 117 -10.64 -2.71 1.15
CA HIS A 117 -11.87 -2.09 1.65
C HIS A 117 -12.60 -1.44 0.50
N LEU A 118 -13.81 -1.90 0.17
CA LEU A 118 -14.70 -1.20 -0.75
C LEU A 118 -15.56 -0.23 0.04
N ALA A 119 -15.36 1.07 -0.17
CA ALA A 119 -16.17 2.11 0.44
C ALA A 119 -17.46 2.36 -0.35
N LYS A 120 -17.39 2.31 -1.69
CA LYS A 120 -18.54 2.42 -2.60
C LYS A 120 -18.48 1.30 -3.63
N PHE A 121 -19.63 0.71 -3.92
CA PHE A 121 -19.76 -0.26 -4.99
C PHE A 121 -21.16 -0.22 -5.61
N SER A 122 -21.22 -0.09 -6.93
CA SER A 122 -22.41 -0.36 -7.73
C SER A 122 -21.95 -0.97 -9.05
N LYS A 123 -22.34 -2.21 -9.29
CA LYS A 123 -21.92 -3.00 -10.45
C LYS A 123 -22.17 -2.21 -11.75
N GLY A 124 -21.13 -2.07 -12.57
CA GLY A 124 -21.20 -1.38 -13.85
C GLY A 124 -21.10 0.14 -13.76
N LYS A 125 -20.96 0.72 -12.56
CA LYS A 125 -21.04 2.18 -12.35
C LYS A 125 -19.88 2.75 -11.55
N ILE A 126 -19.69 2.28 -10.31
CA ILE A 126 -18.71 2.84 -9.38
C ILE A 126 -18.07 1.74 -8.54
N ALA A 127 -16.77 1.85 -8.32
CA ALA A 127 -16.07 1.13 -7.28
C ALA A 127 -14.93 2.00 -6.73
N SER A 128 -14.99 2.31 -5.44
CA SER A 128 -13.95 3.12 -4.78
C SER A 128 -13.70 2.62 -3.37
N GLY A 129 -12.52 2.91 -2.84
CA GLY A 129 -12.11 2.40 -1.55
C GLY A 129 -10.62 2.51 -1.31
N GLU A 130 -10.10 1.62 -0.50
CA GLU A 130 -8.70 1.61 -0.07
C GLU A 130 -8.16 0.19 -0.03
N TYR A 131 -6.84 0.05 -0.12
CA TYR A 131 -6.16 -1.22 0.05
C TYR A 131 -4.89 -1.07 0.88
N GLU A 132 -4.53 -2.17 1.54
CA GLU A 132 -3.24 -2.38 2.16
C GLU A 132 -2.76 -3.80 1.83
N LEU A 133 -1.59 -3.92 1.21
CA LEU A 133 -1.05 -5.17 0.71
C LEU A 133 0.37 -5.38 1.23
N HIS A 134 0.64 -6.59 1.72
CA HIS A 134 1.91 -7.00 2.27
C HIS A 134 2.57 -8.00 1.34
N PHE A 135 3.87 -7.83 1.11
CA PHE A 135 4.65 -8.65 0.19
C PHE A 135 5.71 -9.47 0.94
N ARG A 136 6.26 -10.49 0.26
CA ARG A 136 7.24 -11.40 0.87
C ARG A 136 8.55 -10.69 1.21
N ASP A 137 8.92 -9.66 0.44
CA ASP A 137 10.08 -8.81 0.71
C ASP A 137 9.90 -7.88 1.92
N GLY A 138 8.75 -7.94 2.61
CA GLY A 138 8.42 -7.10 3.76
C GLY A 138 7.92 -5.70 3.38
N SER A 139 7.82 -5.38 2.08
CA SER A 139 7.23 -4.12 1.65
C SER A 139 5.71 -4.13 1.83
N ILE A 140 5.17 -2.93 2.06
CA ILE A 140 3.74 -2.69 2.19
C ILE A 140 3.34 -1.66 1.15
N GLU A 141 2.32 -1.95 0.36
CA GLU A 141 1.71 -1.02 -0.59
C GLU A 141 0.33 -0.62 -0.05
N LYS A 142 0.07 0.69 0.01
CA LYS A 142 -1.22 1.25 0.46
C LYS A 142 -1.70 2.27 -0.54
N GLY A 143 -3.01 2.34 -0.74
CA GLY A 143 -3.59 3.36 -1.60
C GLY A 143 -5.10 3.44 -1.48
N SER A 144 -5.62 4.64 -1.71
CA SER A 144 -7.03 4.88 -2.00
C SER A 144 -7.25 4.86 -3.51
N PHE A 145 -8.45 4.53 -3.96
CA PHE A 145 -8.78 4.53 -5.37
C PHE A 145 -10.22 4.94 -5.66
N ASP A 146 -10.41 5.50 -6.85
CA ASP A 146 -11.70 5.65 -7.52
C ASP A 146 -11.55 5.03 -8.92
N ALA A 147 -12.16 3.86 -9.13
CA ALA A 147 -11.87 3.03 -10.29
C ALA A 147 -12.80 3.36 -11.48
N VAL A 148 -12.20 3.45 -12.66
CA VAL A 148 -12.95 3.50 -13.92
C VAL A 148 -13.52 2.12 -14.22
N TRP A 149 -14.85 2.03 -14.40
CA TRP A 149 -15.49 0.79 -14.78
C TRP A 149 -15.30 0.49 -16.28
N CYS A 150 -14.54 -0.56 -16.58
CA CYS A 150 -14.30 -1.00 -17.93
C CYS A 150 -15.43 -1.93 -18.41
N VAL A 151 -16.13 -1.52 -19.46
CA VAL A 151 -17.15 -2.34 -20.11
C VAL A 151 -16.47 -3.23 -21.14
N MET A 152 -16.33 -4.51 -20.81
CA MET A 152 -15.80 -5.54 -21.70
C MET A 152 -16.81 -6.69 -21.78
N THR A 153 -17.08 -7.18 -22.99
CA THR A 153 -17.86 -8.40 -23.19
C THR A 153 -16.95 -9.59 -22.87
N LEU A 154 -17.29 -10.32 -21.82
CA LEU A 154 -16.52 -11.46 -21.35
C LEU A 154 -17.46 -12.64 -21.09
N ILE A 155 -17.06 -13.82 -21.52
CA ILE A 155 -17.76 -15.09 -21.28
C ILE A 155 -16.75 -16.03 -20.62
N CYS A 156 -16.98 -16.40 -19.36
CA CYS A 156 -16.22 -17.45 -18.70
C CYS A 156 -16.74 -18.82 -19.15
N ARG A 157 -15.87 -19.82 -19.29
CA ARG A 157 -16.14 -21.06 -20.02
C ARG A 157 -16.24 -22.30 -19.15
#